data_AF-A0A2A3Y6H8-F1
#
_entry.id   AF-A0A2A3Y6H8-F1
#
_cell.length_a   1.000
_cell.length_b   1.000
_cell.length_c   1.000
_cell.angle_alpha   90.00
_cell.angle_beta   90.00
_cell.angle_gamma   90.00
#
_symmetry.space_group_name_H-M   'P 1'
#
loop_
_entity.id
_entity.type
_entity.pdbx_description
1 polymer ?
#
loop_
_entity_poly.entity_id
_entity_poly.type
_entity_poly.pdbx_seq_one_letter_code
_entity_poly.pdbx_strand_id
1 'polypeptide(L)'
;MPKRIVLKIWKSLQEPKVITLLQTVLYALIALAGVGIIAWPPSSLENVTGSVLSVVWGSFALLCGLLGMFATPTGKWFLERPGIYLCGTAVVFYLGTLSYLQAVSSGNRLVQMSFVAIAGIALAIRFERIRAFDYEPGK
;
A
#
# COMPACT_ATOMS: atom_id res chain seq x y z
N MET A 1 20.58 -0.41 -25.67
CA MET A 1 19.11 -0.50 -25.79
C MET A 1 18.29 -0.10 -24.54
N PRO A 2 18.62 -0.47 -23.28
CA PRO A 2 17.72 -0.21 -22.13
C PRO A 2 17.48 1.28 -21.84
N LYS A 3 18.47 2.15 -22.09
CA LYS A 3 18.35 3.61 -21.87
C LYS A 3 17.16 4.26 -22.59
N ARG A 4 16.79 3.80 -23.80
CA ARG A 4 15.66 4.39 -24.57
C ARG A 4 14.31 4.04 -23.98
N ILE A 5 14.13 2.82 -23.48
CA ILE A 5 12.88 2.36 -22.84
C ILE A 5 12.69 3.10 -21.50
N VAL A 6 13.75 3.17 -20.69
CA VAL A 6 13.74 3.90 -19.41
C VAL A 6 13.38 5.38 -19.63
N LEU A 7 13.97 6.03 -20.64
CA LEU A 7 13.64 7.43 -20.97
C LEU A 7 12.18 7.60 -21.43
N LYS A 8 11.62 6.65 -22.17
CA LYS A 8 10.24 6.70 -22.62
C LYS A 8 9.26 6.57 -21.44
N ILE A 9 9.51 5.62 -20.54
CA ILE A 9 8.73 5.44 -19.30
C ILE A 9 8.87 6.66 -18.40
N TRP A 10 10.08 7.18 -18.23
CA TRP A 10 10.33 8.38 -17.42
C TRP A 10 9.57 9.61 -17.94
N LYS A 11 9.48 9.78 -19.26
CA LYS A 11 8.72 10.86 -19.89
C LYS A 11 7.20 10.67 -19.79
N SER A 12 6.71 9.44 -19.64
CA SER A 12 5.27 9.19 -19.46
C SER A 12 4.79 9.36 -18.03
N LEU A 13 5.69 9.32 -17.04
CA LEU A 13 5.34 9.58 -15.65
C LEU A 13 4.78 10.99 -15.47
N GLN A 14 3.73 11.08 -14.68
CA GLN A 14 3.12 12.33 -14.27
C GLN A 14 4.01 13.15 -13.32
N GLU A 15 3.85 14.48 -13.34
CA GLU A 15 4.69 15.37 -12.55
C GLU A 15 4.07 15.63 -11.16
N PRO A 16 4.87 15.73 -10.09
CA PRO A 16 6.32 15.57 -10.01
C PRO A 16 6.77 14.09 -10.07
N LYS A 17 7.58 13.76 -11.09
CA LYS A 17 7.94 12.38 -11.49
C LYS A 17 8.54 11.55 -10.38
N VAL A 18 9.33 12.18 -9.51
CA VAL A 18 9.96 11.51 -8.37
C VAL A 18 8.91 11.04 -7.38
N ILE A 19 7.90 11.87 -7.08
CA ILE A 19 6.83 11.48 -6.15
C ILE A 19 6.01 10.34 -6.76
N THR A 20 5.67 10.45 -8.04
CA THR A 20 4.97 9.39 -8.78
C THR A 20 5.75 8.07 -8.73
N LEU A 21 7.06 8.10 -8.97
CA LEU A 21 7.92 6.91 -8.91
C LEU A 21 7.97 6.33 -7.50
N LEU A 22 8.25 7.15 -6.48
CA LEU A 22 8.33 6.68 -5.09
C LEU A 22 7.01 6.08 -4.62
N GLN A 23 5.88 6.70 -4.99
CA GLN A 23 4.55 6.20 -4.68
C GLN A 23 4.24 4.89 -5.43
N THR A 24 4.67 4.77 -6.69
CA THR A 24 4.53 3.52 -7.46
C THR A 24 5.35 2.40 -6.82
N VAL A 25 6.57 2.68 -6.37
CA VAL A 25 7.41 1.72 -5.64
C VAL A 25 6.77 1.33 -4.31
N LEU A 26 6.22 2.29 -3.55
CA LEU A 26 5.47 2.00 -2.33
C LEU A 26 4.33 1.01 -2.60
N TYR A 27 3.51 1.26 -3.62
CA TYR A 27 2.43 0.35 -4.00
C TYR A 27 2.92 -1.03 -4.46
N ALA A 28 4.04 -1.09 -5.20
CA ALA A 28 4.65 -2.36 -5.58
C ALA A 28 5.12 -3.16 -4.36
N LEU A 29 5.74 -2.50 -3.37
CA LEU A 29 6.15 -3.15 -2.12
C LEU A 29 4.94 -3.66 -1.33
N ILE A 30 3.84 -2.90 -1.29
CA ILE A 30 2.59 -3.34 -0.65
C ILE A 30 1.99 -4.55 -1.40
N ALA A 31 2.01 -4.55 -2.73
CA ALA A 31 1.56 -5.70 -3.53
C ALA A 31 2.38 -6.96 -3.22
N LEU A 32 3.72 -6.82 -3.19
CA LEU A 32 4.63 -7.91 -2.81
C LEU A 32 4.38 -8.41 -1.39
N ALA A 33 4.14 -7.50 -0.44
CA ALA A 33 3.75 -7.87 0.92
C ALA A 33 2.44 -8.66 0.92
N GLY A 34 1.43 -8.25 0.14
CA GLY A 34 0.18 -8.98 -0.03
C GLY A 34 0.38 -10.41 -0.56
N VAL A 35 1.21 -10.59 -1.59
CA VAL A 35 1.60 -11.93 -2.08
C VAL A 35 2.26 -12.74 -0.96
N GLY A 36 3.20 -12.14 -0.23
CA GLY A 36 3.89 -12.79 0.88
C GLY A 36 2.93 -13.24 1.99
N ILE A 37 1.96 -12.40 2.36
CA ILE A 37 0.94 -12.72 3.38
C ILE A 37 0.04 -13.87 2.93
N ILE A 38 -0.37 -13.89 1.66
CA ILE A 38 -1.25 -14.94 1.13
C ILE A 38 -0.50 -16.28 1.03
N ALA A 39 0.75 -16.25 0.56
CA ALA A 39 1.55 -17.46 0.38
C ALA A 39 2.11 -18.02 1.69
N TRP A 40 2.53 -17.14 2.60
CA TRP A 40 3.16 -17.47 3.87
C TRP A 40 2.68 -16.50 4.96
N PRO A 41 1.45 -16.69 5.48
CA PRO A 41 0.93 -15.82 6.52
C PRO A 41 1.85 -15.87 7.74
N PRO A 42 2.20 -14.73 8.35
CA PRO A 42 3.04 -14.72 9.54
C PRO A 42 2.34 -15.47 10.67
N SER A 43 3.03 -16.44 11.29
CA SER A 43 2.43 -17.29 12.33
C SER A 43 1.84 -16.49 13.51
N SER A 44 2.45 -15.36 13.88
CA SER A 44 1.91 -14.48 14.92
C SER A 44 0.56 -13.84 14.56
N LEU A 45 0.30 -13.62 13.27
CA LEU A 45 -0.96 -13.09 12.76
C LEU A 45 -1.99 -14.19 12.54
N GLU A 46 -1.56 -15.32 11.97
CA GLU A 46 -2.42 -16.47 11.73
C GLU A 46 -2.96 -17.06 13.03
N ASN A 47 -2.14 -17.14 14.09
CA ASN A 47 -2.57 -17.63 15.40
C ASN A 47 -3.66 -16.74 16.05
N VAL A 48 -3.72 -15.46 15.72
CA VAL A 48 -4.69 -14.51 16.31
C VAL A 48 -5.94 -14.40 15.45
N THR A 49 -5.77 -14.29 14.14
CA THR A 49 -6.86 -13.96 13.21
C THR A 49 -7.39 -15.18 12.47
N GLY A 50 -6.67 -16.30 12.49
CA GLY A 50 -6.95 -17.46 11.67
C GLY A 50 -6.48 -17.29 10.22
N SER A 51 -6.39 -18.43 9.54
CA SER A 51 -5.90 -18.51 8.16
C SER A 51 -6.77 -17.70 7.18
N VAL A 52 -8.10 -17.78 7.31
CA VAL A 52 -9.05 -17.08 6.43
C VAL A 52 -8.88 -15.56 6.50
N LEU A 53 -8.87 -14.97 7.70
CA LEU A 53 -8.72 -13.52 7.82
C LEU A 53 -7.32 -13.04 7.40
N SER A 54 -6.28 -13.87 7.60
CA SER A 54 -4.93 -13.58 7.10
C SER A 54 -4.90 -13.48 5.58
N VAL A 55 -5.59 -14.38 4.87
CA VAL A 55 -5.72 -14.33 3.41
C VAL A 55 -6.54 -13.11 2.95
N VAL A 56 -7.63 -12.77 3.64
CA VAL A 56 -8.43 -11.57 3.34
C VAL A 56 -7.59 -10.30 3.50
N TRP A 57 -6.83 -10.20 4.58
CA TRP A 57 -5.91 -9.09 4.82
C TRP A 57 -4.83 -8.99 3.73
N GLY A 58 -4.19 -10.12 3.39
CA GLY A 58 -3.22 -10.18 2.30
C GLY A 58 -3.82 -9.81 0.95
N SER A 59 -5.08 -10.16 0.70
CA SER A 59 -5.82 -9.81 -0.52
C SER A 59 -6.07 -8.31 -0.61
N PHE A 60 -6.41 -7.64 0.50
CA PHE A 60 -6.52 -6.18 0.52
C PHE A 60 -5.19 -5.50 0.21
N ALA A 61 -4.09 -5.95 0.81
CA ALA A 61 -2.76 -5.43 0.52
C ALA A 61 -2.38 -5.66 -0.95
N LEU A 62 -2.63 -6.85 -1.49
CA LEU A 62 -2.34 -7.17 -2.89
C LEU A 62 -3.13 -6.29 -3.86
N LEU A 63 -4.46 -6.26 -3.71
CA LEU A 63 -5.33 -5.49 -4.61
C LEU A 63 -5.03 -4.00 -4.54
N CYS A 64 -4.77 -3.46 -3.35
CA CYS A 64 -4.45 -2.05 -3.20
C CYS A 64 -3.09 -1.69 -3.84
N GLY A 65 -2.08 -2.54 -3.64
CA GLY A 65 -0.77 -2.37 -4.25
C GLY A 65 -0.83 -2.45 -5.78
N LEU A 66 -1.61 -3.37 -6.34
CA LEU A 66 -1.80 -3.45 -7.79
C LEU A 66 -2.52 -2.22 -8.34
N LEU A 67 -3.65 -1.82 -7.74
CA LEU A 67 -4.40 -0.65 -8.18
C LEU A 67 -3.56 0.61 -8.14
N GLY A 68 -2.86 0.87 -7.04
CA GLY A 68 -1.99 2.04 -6.92
C GLY A 68 -0.81 2.00 -7.89
N MET A 69 -0.17 0.85 -8.06
CA MET A 69 0.97 0.69 -8.97
C MET A 69 0.59 1.01 -10.44
N PHE A 70 -0.63 0.71 -10.87
CA PHE A 70 -1.10 1.06 -12.22
C PHE A 70 -1.72 2.45 -12.32
N ALA A 71 -2.42 2.90 -11.28
CA ALA A 71 -3.13 4.18 -11.29
C ALA A 71 -2.18 5.38 -11.13
N THR A 72 -1.18 5.28 -10.26
CA THR A 72 -0.27 6.40 -9.95
C THR A 72 0.53 6.87 -11.17
N PRO A 73 1.20 6.00 -11.97
CA PRO A 73 1.95 6.44 -13.16
C PRO A 73 1.06 7.05 -14.24
N THR A 74 -0.19 6.62 -14.31
CA THR A 74 -1.13 7.05 -15.35
C THR A 74 -1.87 8.34 -14.97
N GLY A 75 -1.86 8.74 -13.70
CA GLY A 75 -2.61 9.89 -13.20
C GLY A 75 -4.12 9.63 -13.11
N LYS A 76 -4.54 8.34 -13.13
CA LYS A 76 -5.95 7.94 -13.01
C LYS A 76 -6.35 7.85 -11.55
N TRP A 77 -6.53 9.00 -10.90
CA TRP A 77 -6.76 9.06 -9.45
C TRP A 77 -8.07 8.40 -9.02
N PHE A 78 -9.07 8.33 -9.89
CA PHE A 78 -10.29 7.57 -9.61
C PHE A 78 -10.04 6.08 -9.35
N LEU A 79 -8.99 5.47 -9.94
CA LEU A 79 -8.54 4.10 -9.65
C LEU A 79 -7.63 4.02 -8.43
N GLU A 80 -6.85 5.08 -8.20
CA GLU A 80 -5.93 5.14 -7.05
C GLU A 80 -6.70 5.24 -5.73
N ARG A 81 -7.78 6.02 -5.67
CA ARG A 81 -8.62 6.21 -4.46
C ARG A 81 -9.17 4.90 -3.86
N PRO A 82 -9.85 4.00 -4.60
CA PRO A 82 -10.27 2.71 -4.06
C PRO A 82 -9.08 1.85 -3.64
N GLY A 83 -7.94 1.94 -4.33
CA GLY A 83 -6.68 1.37 -3.86
C GLY A 83 -6.28 1.90 -2.49
N ILE A 84 -6.28 3.22 -2.29
CA ILE A 84 -5.98 3.82 -0.99
C ILE A 84 -6.94 3.34 0.10
N TYR A 85 -8.24 3.21 -0.17
CA TYR A 85 -9.19 2.67 0.82
C TYR A 85 -8.86 1.24 1.22
N LEU A 86 -8.56 0.36 0.24
CA LEU A 86 -8.15 -1.01 0.51
C LEU A 86 -6.85 -1.09 1.32
N CYS A 87 -5.86 -0.24 0.98
CA CYS A 87 -4.62 -0.15 1.77
C CYS A 87 -4.91 0.37 3.19
N GLY A 88 -5.81 1.35 3.34
CA GLY A 88 -6.24 1.86 4.63
C GLY A 88 -6.89 0.76 5.48
N THR A 89 -7.75 -0.06 4.90
CA THR A 89 -8.32 -1.24 5.58
C THR A 89 -7.23 -2.23 6.00
N ALA A 90 -6.26 -2.52 5.13
CA ALA A 90 -5.15 -3.42 5.47
C ALA A 90 -4.26 -2.86 6.60
N VAL A 91 -4.03 -1.55 6.62
CA VAL A 91 -3.30 -0.84 7.68
C VAL A 91 -4.04 -0.91 9.01
N VAL A 92 -5.34 -0.58 9.03
CA VAL A 92 -6.17 -0.63 10.23
C VAL A 92 -6.26 -2.05 10.77
N PHE A 93 -6.46 -3.04 9.91
CA PHE A 93 -6.47 -4.46 10.29
C PHE A 93 -5.17 -4.83 11.00
N TYR A 94 -4.01 -4.51 10.39
CA TYR A 94 -2.74 -4.89 10.97
C TYR A 94 -2.41 -4.13 12.27
N LEU A 95 -2.71 -2.83 12.34
CA LEU A 95 -2.58 -2.06 13.58
C LEU A 95 -3.45 -2.63 14.69
N GLY A 96 -4.69 -3.04 14.38
CA GLY A 96 -5.57 -3.71 15.34
C GLY A 96 -4.96 -4.99 15.88
N THR A 97 -4.43 -5.85 15.00
CA THR A 97 -3.78 -7.09 15.43
C THR A 97 -2.52 -6.84 16.25
N LEU A 98 -1.67 -5.89 15.84
CA LEU A 98 -0.46 -5.54 16.60
C LEU A 98 -0.80 -4.95 17.97
N SER A 99 -1.86 -4.14 18.07
CA SER A 99 -2.31 -3.56 19.33
C SER A 99 -2.82 -4.64 20.28
N TYR A 100 -3.59 -5.60 19.76
CA TYR A 100 -4.01 -6.78 20.53
C TYR A 100 -2.79 -7.59 21.01
N LEU A 101 -1.88 -7.93 20.10
CA LEU A 101 -0.65 -8.67 20.43
C LEU A 101 0.24 -7.95 21.44
N GLN A 102 0.31 -6.62 21.39
CA GLN A 102 1.05 -5.81 22.36
C GLN A 102 0.47 -5.93 23.77
N ALA A 103 -0.84 -6.16 23.89
CA ALA A 103 -1.52 -6.32 25.18
C ALA A 103 -1.44 -7.75 25.74
N VAL A 104 -1.43 -8.78 24.88
CA VAL A 104 -1.54 -10.18 25.32
C VAL A 104 -0.27 -11.00 25.21
N SER A 105 0.74 -10.55 24.47
CA SER A 105 1.96 -11.33 24.20
C SER A 105 3.22 -10.57 24.58
N SER A 106 4.26 -11.30 24.99
CA SER A 106 5.58 -10.72 25.22
C SER A 106 6.24 -10.35 23.88
N GLY A 107 6.60 -9.07 23.73
CA GLY A 107 7.34 -8.59 22.57
C GLY A 107 7.19 -7.08 22.39
N ASN A 108 8.17 -6.45 21.74
CA ASN A 108 8.08 -5.04 21.38
C ASN A 108 7.40 -4.88 20.02
N ARG A 109 6.08 -4.66 20.01
CA ARG A 109 5.30 -4.42 18.78
C ARG A 109 5.16 -2.93 18.47
N LEU A 110 5.55 -2.04 19.39
CA LEU A 110 5.49 -0.58 19.20
C LEU A 110 6.27 -0.13 17.97
N VAL A 111 7.44 -0.73 17.72
CA VAL A 111 8.25 -0.43 16.53
C VAL A 111 7.55 -0.89 15.24
N GLN A 112 6.89 -2.05 15.25
CA GLN A 112 6.12 -2.51 14.09
C GLN A 112 4.92 -1.59 13.83
N MET A 113 4.23 -1.21 14.90
CA MET A 113 3.09 -0.27 14.82
C MET A 113 3.51 1.10 14.31
N SER A 114 4.69 1.62 14.67
CA SER A 114 5.16 2.92 14.17
C SER A 114 5.42 2.89 12.65
N PHE A 115 6.04 1.84 12.12
CA PHE A 115 6.23 1.69 10.67
C PHE A 115 4.90 1.56 9.92
N VAL A 116 3.94 0.81 10.46
CA VAL A 116 2.61 0.67 9.87
C VAL A 116 1.84 1.99 9.92
N ALA A 117 1.95 2.74 11.02
CA ALA A 117 1.37 4.07 11.15
C ALA A 117 1.97 5.07 10.16
N ILE A 118 3.30 5.03 9.95
CA ILE A 118 3.97 5.85 8.93
C ILE A 118 3.42 5.54 7.53
N ALA A 119 3.22 4.27 7.19
CA ALA A 119 2.59 3.88 5.93
C ALA A 119 1.15 4.42 5.82
N GLY A 120 0.37 4.34 6.89
CA GLY A 120 -0.97 4.92 6.96
C GLY A 120 -0.98 6.44 6.74
N ILE A 121 -0.06 7.17 7.38
CA ILE A 121 0.09 8.62 7.21
C ILE A 121 0.50 8.97 5.77
N ALA A 122 1.44 8.22 5.18
CA ALA A 122 1.84 8.43 3.79
C ALA A 122 0.66 8.26 2.81
N LEU A 123 -0.19 7.26 3.04
CA LEU A 123 -1.42 7.05 2.27
C LEU A 123 -2.44 8.18 2.49
N ALA A 124 -2.61 8.66 3.71
CA ALA A 124 -3.50 9.78 4.02
C ALA A 124 -3.03 11.07 3.32
N ILE A 125 -1.73 11.37 3.36
CA ILE A 125 -1.15 12.50 2.63
C ILE A 125 -1.41 12.36 1.12
N ARG A 126 -1.25 11.15 0.56
CA ARG A 126 -1.54 10.91 -0.86
C ARG A 126 -3.02 11.12 -1.17
N PHE A 127 -3.91 10.61 -0.32
CA PHE A 127 -5.35 10.79 -0.47
C PHE A 127 -5.74 12.26 -0.52
N GLU A 128 -5.27 13.05 0.44
CA GLU A 128 -5.56 14.49 0.52
C GLU A 128 -5.14 15.24 -0.75
N ARG A 129 -4.05 14.82 -1.40
CA ARG A 129 -3.58 15.41 -2.66
C ARG A 129 -4.46 15.07 -3.85
N ILE A 130 -5.00 13.85 -3.91
CA ILE A 130 -5.73 13.36 -5.09
C ILE A 130 -7.26 13.45 -4.93
N ARG A 131 -7.78 13.67 -3.71
CA ARG A 131 -9.24 13.60 -3.45
C ARG A 131 -10.05 14.61 -4.24
N ALA A 132 -9.45 15.76 -4.58
CA ALA A 132 -10.14 16.87 -5.22
C ALA A 132 -10.45 16.63 -6.71
N PHE A 133 -9.74 15.72 -7.37
CA PHE A 133 -9.88 15.49 -8.81
C PHE A 133 -9.90 14.00 -9.13
N ASP A 134 -10.56 13.62 -10.22
CA ASP A 134 -10.57 12.22 -10.68
C ASP A 134 -9.34 11.86 -11.51
N TYR A 135 -8.67 12.89 -12.04
CA TYR A 135 -7.47 12.82 -12.88
C TYR A 135 -6.56 14.01 -12.57
N GLU A 136 -5.29 13.89 -12.96
CA GLU A 136 -4.33 14.98 -12.81
C GLU A 136 -4.66 16.19 -13.69
N PRO A 137 -4.79 17.41 -13.11
CA PRO A 137 -5.06 18.62 -13.89
C PRO A 137 -3.92 18.94 -14.85
N GLY A 138 -4.24 19.24 -16.11
CA GLY A 138 -3.25 19.63 -17.12
C GLY A 138 -2.88 18.54 -18.13
N LYS A 139 -3.60 17.42 -18.14
CA LYS A 139 -3.62 16.43 -19.22
C LYS A 139 -5.04 16.01 -19.55
#